data_AF-A0A914E595-F1
#
_entry.id   AF-A0A914E595-F1
#
_cell.length_a   1.000
_cell.length_b   1.000
_cell.length_c   1.000
_cell.angle_alpha   90.00
_cell.angle_beta   90.00
_cell.angle_gamma   90.00
#
_symmetry.space_group_name_H-M   'P 1'
#
loop_
_entity.id
_entity.type
_entity.pdbx_description
1 polymer ?
#
loop_
_entity_poly.entity_id
_entity_poly.type
_entity_poly.pdbx_seq_one_letter_code
_entity_poly.pdbx_strand_id
1 'polypeptide(L)'
;MSSRSIFRGPPVPWPGNFVNPFAMADQMMHQMQQEMDRWFGGPQHHRGANGVPSTSFYRPFVDAEHPTDTELYRLMNPIVEENGVKKFKLEFDVRRFKPEDVKITTNEQKRCLTIEAKKQDENSKFEYFRKITIPDGIKPNEITCNFRSDGVLAFEAPYYEPAKIETRPDTKIEIEHK
;
A
#
# COMPACT_ATOMS: atom_id res chain seq x y z
N MET A 1 10.00 37.11 -27.09
CA MET A 1 11.33 36.64 -26.66
C MET A 1 11.55 37.06 -25.22
N SER A 2 11.63 36.13 -24.27
CA SER A 2 12.48 36.30 -23.07
C SER A 2 12.58 34.97 -22.34
N SER A 3 13.77 34.37 -22.43
CA SER A 3 14.17 33.10 -21.85
C SER A 3 14.54 33.31 -20.38
N ARG A 4 14.04 32.48 -19.46
CA ARG A 4 14.56 32.41 -18.08
C ARG A 4 15.54 31.24 -18.01
N SER A 5 16.82 31.56 -18.02
CA SER A 5 17.94 30.66 -17.82
C SER A 5 17.99 30.16 -16.38
N ILE A 6 17.96 28.84 -16.19
CA ILE A 6 18.31 28.19 -14.92
C ILE A 6 19.84 28.19 -14.81
N PHE A 7 20.35 28.80 -13.74
CA PHE A 7 21.77 28.95 -13.46
C PHE A 7 22.37 27.58 -13.08
N ARG A 8 23.30 27.06 -13.90
CA ARG A 8 24.15 25.90 -13.56
C ARG A 8 25.45 26.43 -12.96
N GLY A 9 25.69 26.13 -11.68
CA GLY A 9 27.00 26.37 -11.05
C GLY A 9 28.09 25.43 -11.62
N PRO A 10 29.38 25.78 -11.47
CA PRO A 10 30.48 25.02 -12.05
C PRO A 10 30.73 23.71 -11.27
N PRO A 11 31.24 22.66 -11.94
CA PRO A 11 31.61 21.42 -11.27
C PRO A 11 32.91 21.61 -10.47
N VAL A 12 32.96 21.03 -9.27
CA VAL A 12 34.16 21.04 -8.42
C VAL A 12 35.10 19.92 -8.91
N PRO A 13 36.37 20.20 -9.26
CA PRO A 13 37.29 19.16 -9.70
C PRO A 13 37.97 18.50 -8.50
N TRP A 14 37.95 17.18 -8.44
CA TRP A 14 38.79 16.39 -7.54
C TRP A 14 40.21 16.26 -8.14
N PRO A 15 41.28 16.22 -7.33
CA PRO A 15 42.64 16.14 -7.85
C PRO A 15 42.94 14.73 -8.41
N GLY A 16 43.71 14.70 -9.50
CA GLY A 16 44.01 13.50 -10.28
C GLY A 16 44.83 12.46 -9.51
N ASN A 17 44.13 11.41 -9.04
CA ASN A 17 44.51 9.99 -9.08
C ASN A 17 43.61 9.09 -8.21
N PHE A 18 42.48 9.60 -7.71
CA PHE A 18 41.47 8.75 -7.08
C PHE A 18 40.38 8.38 -8.08
N VAL A 19 40.15 7.08 -8.28
CA VAL A 19 38.94 6.59 -8.96
C VAL A 19 37.77 6.94 -8.05
N ASN A 20 36.91 7.84 -8.50
CA ASN A 20 35.75 8.28 -7.73
C ASN A 20 34.86 7.06 -7.46
N PRO A 21 34.71 6.58 -6.21
CA PRO A 21 33.99 5.35 -5.92
C PRO A 21 32.50 5.47 -6.25
N PHE A 22 31.99 6.70 -6.31
CA PHE A 22 30.64 7.02 -6.76
C PHE A 22 30.49 7.06 -8.28
N ALA A 23 31.56 7.21 -9.07
CA ALA A 23 31.44 7.18 -10.54
C ALA A 23 31.11 5.78 -11.05
N MET A 24 31.62 4.74 -10.39
CA MET A 24 31.28 3.36 -10.69
C MET A 24 29.85 3.02 -10.22
N ALA A 25 29.44 3.55 -9.06
CA ALA A 25 28.06 3.44 -8.58
C ALA A 25 27.06 4.20 -9.47
N ASP A 26 27.42 5.40 -9.97
CA ASP A 26 26.63 6.16 -10.93
C ASP A 26 26.58 5.46 -12.28
N GLN A 27 27.68 4.89 -12.76
CA GLN A 27 27.66 4.06 -13.97
C GLN A 27 26.76 2.83 -13.79
N MET A 28 26.83 2.16 -12.63
CA MET A 28 26.03 0.98 -12.35
C MET A 28 24.55 1.31 -12.15
N MET A 29 24.22 2.45 -11.52
CA MET A 29 22.86 2.96 -11.41
C MET A 29 22.32 3.43 -12.76
N HIS A 30 23.12 4.09 -13.59
CA HIS A 30 22.73 4.45 -14.95
C HIS A 30 22.54 3.22 -15.85
N GLN A 31 23.36 2.19 -15.66
CA GLN A 31 23.21 0.93 -16.39
C GLN A 31 21.96 0.18 -15.91
N MET A 32 21.70 0.10 -14.59
CA MET A 32 20.44 -0.42 -14.06
C MET A 32 19.23 0.38 -14.51
N GLN A 33 19.33 1.72 -14.62
CA GLN A 33 18.25 2.58 -15.09
C GLN A 33 17.96 2.33 -16.58
N GLN A 34 18.99 2.19 -17.41
CA GLN A 34 18.83 1.86 -18.84
C GLN A 34 18.31 0.45 -19.07
N GLU A 35 18.71 -0.52 -18.23
CA GLU A 35 18.17 -1.87 -18.28
C GLU A 35 16.72 -1.92 -17.79
N MET A 36 16.37 -1.19 -16.73
CA MET A 36 14.99 -1.04 -16.27
C MET A 36 14.11 -0.32 -17.29
N ASP A 37 14.60 0.75 -17.94
CA ASP A 37 13.87 1.43 -19.01
C ASP A 37 13.69 0.50 -20.23
N ARG A 38 14.66 -0.36 -20.54
CA ARG A 38 14.54 -1.36 -21.61
C ARG A 38 13.56 -2.49 -21.29
N TRP A 39 13.37 -2.82 -20.02
CA TRP A 39 12.47 -3.88 -19.56
C TRP A 39 11.05 -3.37 -19.20
N PHE A 40 10.92 -2.13 -18.75
CA PHE A 40 9.69 -1.57 -18.17
C PHE A 40 9.27 -0.22 -18.79
N GLY A 41 10.08 0.41 -19.63
CA GLY A 41 9.87 1.76 -20.16
C GLY A 41 9.74 1.82 -21.68
N GLY A 42 8.54 1.57 -22.20
CA GLY A 42 8.23 1.90 -23.59
C GLY A 42 6.78 2.36 -23.78
N PRO A 43 6.53 3.63 -24.12
CA PRO A 43 5.22 4.08 -24.59
C PRO A 43 5.18 4.29 -26.12
N GLN A 44 4.01 3.98 -26.69
CA GLN A 44 3.43 4.29 -28.02
C GLN A 44 3.11 3.03 -28.85
N HIS A 45 1.89 2.73 -29.31
CA HIS A 45 0.58 3.39 -29.20
C HIS A 45 -0.54 2.46 -29.71
N HIS A 46 -1.68 2.49 -29.01
CA HIS A 46 -3.07 2.50 -29.51
C HIS A 46 -3.75 1.28 -30.17
N ARG A 47 -4.85 0.91 -29.49
CA ARG A 47 -6.20 0.62 -30.00
C ARG A 47 -6.49 -0.82 -30.44
N GLY A 48 -7.17 -1.55 -29.55
CA GLY A 48 -7.87 -2.78 -29.89
C GLY A 48 -8.54 -3.37 -28.67
N ALA A 49 -9.86 -3.46 -28.70
CA ALA A 49 -10.64 -4.24 -27.76
C ALA A 49 -10.24 -5.73 -27.85
N ASN A 50 -10.36 -6.44 -26.73
CA ASN A 50 -10.29 -7.90 -26.59
C ASN A 50 -8.88 -8.53 -26.63
N GLY A 51 -8.50 -9.18 -25.52
CA GLY A 51 -7.50 -10.24 -25.54
C GLY A 51 -6.43 -10.14 -24.47
N VAL A 52 -6.81 -10.27 -23.19
CA VAL A 52 -5.87 -10.79 -22.19
C VAL A 52 -6.19 -12.29 -22.07
N PRO A 53 -5.25 -13.22 -22.35
CA PRO A 53 -5.50 -14.64 -22.20
C PRO A 53 -5.78 -14.96 -20.73
N SER A 54 -6.86 -15.69 -20.45
CA SER A 54 -7.46 -15.86 -19.12
C SER A 54 -6.69 -16.77 -18.15
N THR A 55 -5.36 -16.89 -18.28
CA THR A 55 -4.56 -17.83 -17.48
C THR A 55 -3.30 -17.23 -16.85
N SER A 56 -3.09 -15.91 -16.94
CA SER A 56 -1.99 -15.23 -16.24
C SER A 56 -2.52 -14.36 -15.10
N PHE A 57 -2.71 -14.98 -13.93
CA PHE A 57 -3.09 -14.30 -12.67
C PHE A 57 -1.95 -13.44 -12.07
N TYR A 58 -0.86 -13.19 -12.80
CA TYR A 58 0.32 -12.49 -12.29
C TYR A 58 0.45 -11.12 -12.96
N ARG A 59 -0.02 -10.07 -12.27
CA ARG A 59 0.37 -8.69 -12.58
C ARG A 59 1.69 -8.41 -11.83
N PRO A 60 2.83 -8.22 -12.52
CA PRO A 60 4.04 -7.79 -11.84
C PRO A 60 3.81 -6.43 -11.19
N PHE A 61 4.44 -6.24 -10.03
CA PHE A 61 4.38 -5.01 -9.27
C PHE A 61 5.05 -3.90 -10.08
N VAL A 62 4.27 -2.90 -10.50
CA VAL A 62 4.82 -1.64 -11.05
C VAL A 62 5.06 -0.74 -9.84
N ASP A 63 6.31 -0.30 -9.61
CA ASP A 63 6.67 0.50 -8.42
C ASP A 63 5.84 1.78 -8.24
N ALA A 64 5.19 2.27 -9.30
CA ALA A 64 4.27 3.40 -9.27
C ALA A 64 2.91 3.11 -8.58
N GLU A 65 2.56 1.85 -8.34
CA GLU A 65 1.35 1.43 -7.62
C GLU A 65 1.71 0.66 -6.34
N HIS A 66 2.67 1.17 -5.55
CA HIS A 66 2.97 0.55 -4.26
C HIS A 66 1.67 0.57 -3.41
N PRO A 67 1.00 -0.59 -3.20
CA PRO A 67 -0.34 -0.67 -2.60
C PRO A 67 -0.32 -0.19 -1.15
N THR A 68 0.87 0.06 -0.60
CA THR A 68 1.09 0.57 0.75
C THR A 68 0.43 1.92 0.99
N ASP A 69 0.44 2.89 0.08
CA ASP A 69 -0.06 4.22 0.45
C ASP A 69 -1.60 4.27 0.54
N THR A 70 -2.28 3.65 -0.44
CA THR A 70 -3.74 3.53 -0.41
C THR A 70 -4.21 2.59 0.71
N GLU A 71 -3.54 1.46 0.91
CA GLU A 71 -3.83 0.55 2.03
C GLU A 71 -3.64 1.25 3.38
N LEU A 72 -2.53 1.99 3.57
CA LEU A 72 -2.27 2.74 4.82
C LEU A 72 -3.30 3.84 5.05
N TYR A 73 -3.66 4.60 4.02
CA TYR A 73 -4.70 5.62 4.15
C TYR A 73 -6.03 5.03 4.60
N ARG A 74 -6.44 3.89 4.02
CA ARG A 74 -7.67 3.18 4.41
C ARG A 74 -7.58 2.58 5.82
N LEU A 75 -6.42 2.10 6.22
CA LEU A 75 -6.19 1.63 7.59
C LEU A 75 -6.35 2.75 8.62
N MET A 76 -5.90 3.97 8.29
CA MET A 76 -6.07 5.14 9.17
C MET A 76 -7.49 5.69 9.13
N ASN A 77 -8.18 5.57 7.98
CA ASN A 77 -9.52 6.10 7.76
C ASN A 77 -10.47 5.00 7.26
N PRO A 78 -10.83 4.02 8.10
CA PRO A 78 -11.60 2.85 7.69
C PRO A 78 -13.10 3.13 7.52
N ILE A 79 -13.59 4.27 8.01
CA ILE A 79 -14.99 4.69 7.89
C ILE A 79 -15.12 5.64 6.70
N VAL A 80 -15.95 5.27 5.73
CA VAL A 80 -16.19 6.01 4.49
C VAL A 80 -17.67 6.34 4.39
N GLU A 81 -18.00 7.53 3.91
CA GLU A 81 -19.37 7.94 3.65
C GLU A 81 -19.69 7.84 2.16
N GLU A 82 -20.71 7.04 1.81
CA GLU A 82 -21.20 6.87 0.44
C GLU A 82 -22.69 7.14 0.41
N ASN A 83 -23.14 8.08 -0.42
CA ASN A 83 -24.55 8.48 -0.55
C ASN A 83 -25.21 8.84 0.80
N GLY A 84 -24.47 9.50 1.70
CA GLY A 84 -24.96 9.88 3.03
C GLY A 84 -25.00 8.74 4.05
N VAL A 85 -24.50 7.54 3.69
CA VAL A 85 -24.43 6.39 4.59
C VAL A 85 -22.97 6.08 4.92
N LYS A 86 -22.63 6.09 6.20
CA LYS A 86 -21.31 5.69 6.70
C LYS A 86 -21.18 4.16 6.70
N LYS A 87 -20.04 3.68 6.22
CA LYS A 87 -19.70 2.25 6.12
C LYS A 87 -18.25 2.06 6.50
N PHE A 88 -17.93 0.88 7.01
CA PHE A 88 -16.57 0.42 7.15
C PHE A 88 -16.08 -0.16 5.82
N LYS A 89 -14.90 0.26 5.36
CA LYS A 89 -14.24 -0.26 4.16
C LYS A 89 -12.74 -0.41 4.37
N LEU A 90 -12.22 -1.61 4.09
CA LEU A 90 -10.78 -1.87 3.99
C LEU A 90 -10.48 -2.66 2.73
N GLU A 91 -9.33 -2.41 2.13
CA GLU A 91 -8.85 -3.10 0.94
C GLU A 91 -7.38 -3.49 1.14
N PHE A 92 -7.07 -4.76 0.87
CA PHE A 92 -5.72 -5.30 1.00
C PHE A 92 -5.29 -5.96 -0.31
N ASP A 93 -4.12 -5.60 -0.81
CA ASP A 93 -3.57 -6.24 -1.99
C ASP A 93 -2.94 -7.59 -1.63
N VAL A 94 -3.60 -8.67 -2.07
CA VAL A 94 -3.16 -10.05 -1.87
C VAL A 94 -2.99 -10.78 -3.20
N ARG A 95 -2.72 -10.05 -4.30
CA ARG A 95 -2.56 -10.57 -5.68
C ARG A 95 -1.58 -11.74 -5.83
N ARG A 96 -0.65 -11.91 -4.88
CA ARG A 96 0.36 -12.98 -4.88
C ARG A 96 -0.17 -14.31 -4.33
N PHE A 97 -1.37 -14.33 -3.76
CA PHE A 97 -1.98 -15.48 -3.10
C PHE A 97 -3.27 -15.87 -3.81
N LYS A 98 -3.60 -17.16 -3.79
CA LYS A 98 -4.91 -17.62 -4.21
C LYS A 98 -5.92 -17.41 -3.07
N PRO A 99 -7.23 -17.35 -3.36
CA PRO A 99 -8.25 -17.28 -2.31
C PRO A 99 -8.11 -18.39 -1.25
N GLU A 100 -7.68 -19.60 -1.66
CA GLU A 100 -7.50 -20.73 -0.74
C GLU A 100 -6.31 -20.56 0.22
N ASP A 101 -5.32 -19.74 -0.16
CA ASP A 101 -4.11 -19.49 0.64
C ASP A 101 -4.35 -18.39 1.70
N VAL A 102 -5.50 -17.70 1.65
CA VAL A 102 -5.83 -16.56 2.51
C VAL A 102 -6.77 -17.00 3.62
N LYS A 103 -6.34 -16.80 4.86
CA LYS A 103 -7.13 -17.02 6.07
C LYS A 103 -7.50 -15.69 6.70
N ILE A 104 -8.79 -15.54 7.00
CA ILE A 104 -9.37 -14.37 7.64
C ILE A 104 -9.95 -14.80 8.98
N THR A 105 -9.72 -14.02 10.02
CA THR A 105 -10.28 -14.31 11.34
C THR A 105 -10.68 -13.02 12.04
N THR A 106 -11.91 -12.96 12.53
CA THR A 106 -12.39 -11.91 13.42
C THR A 106 -12.37 -12.42 14.87
N ASN A 107 -12.01 -11.55 15.81
CA ASN A 107 -12.08 -11.82 17.24
C ASN A 107 -12.98 -10.76 17.88
N GLU A 108 -14.16 -11.18 18.35
CA GLU A 108 -15.14 -10.27 18.95
C GLU A 108 -14.63 -9.61 20.24
N GLN A 109 -14.07 -10.41 21.15
CA GLN A 109 -13.61 -9.93 22.46
C GLN A 109 -12.51 -8.88 22.35
N LYS A 110 -11.54 -9.11 21.45
CA LYS A 110 -10.42 -8.20 21.18
C LYS A 110 -10.72 -7.18 20.10
N ARG A 111 -11.92 -7.24 19.50
CA ARG A 111 -12.34 -6.42 18.35
C ARG A 111 -11.25 -6.35 17.28
N CYS A 112 -10.74 -7.50 16.84
CA CYS A 112 -9.64 -7.56 15.87
C CYS A 112 -10.05 -8.30 14.60
N LEU A 113 -9.58 -7.82 13.45
CA LEU A 113 -9.58 -8.53 12.18
C LEU A 113 -8.14 -8.93 11.85
N THR A 114 -7.91 -10.20 11.55
CA THR A 114 -6.61 -10.75 11.17
C THR A 114 -6.69 -11.36 9.78
N ILE A 115 -5.68 -11.10 8.96
CA ILE A 115 -5.48 -11.63 7.61
C ILE A 115 -4.12 -12.30 7.58
N GLU A 116 -4.09 -13.58 7.22
CA GLU A 116 -2.89 -14.38 7.09
C GLU A 116 -2.88 -15.03 5.71
N ALA A 117 -1.81 -14.89 4.95
CA ALA A 117 -1.64 -15.63 3.70
C ALA A 117 -0.21 -16.13 3.57
N LYS A 118 -0.04 -17.37 3.12
CA LYS A 118 1.28 -17.99 2.94
C LYS A 118 1.30 -18.81 1.67
N LYS A 119 2.34 -18.64 0.87
CA LYS A 119 2.57 -19.40 -0.35
C LYS A 119 4.03 -19.81 -0.43
N GLN A 120 4.28 -21.08 -0.77
CA GLN A 120 5.61 -21.61 -0.98
C GLN A 120 5.66 -22.30 -2.35
N ASP A 121 6.54 -21.80 -3.21
CA ASP A 121 6.92 -22.39 -4.48
C ASP A 121 8.37 -22.93 -4.34
N GLU A 122 8.85 -23.70 -5.32
CA GLU A 122 10.18 -24.33 -5.29
C GLU A 122 11.33 -23.33 -5.01
N ASN A 123 11.20 -22.10 -5.52
CA ASN A 123 12.24 -21.07 -5.44
C ASN A 123 11.83 -19.83 -4.63
N SER A 124 10.62 -19.77 -4.08
CA SER A 124 10.12 -18.57 -3.41
C SER A 124 9.13 -18.84 -2.31
N LYS A 125 9.20 -18.06 -1.24
CA LYS A 125 8.25 -18.08 -0.13
C LYS A 125 7.67 -16.68 0.07
N PHE A 126 6.35 -16.56 0.02
CA PHE A 126 5.62 -15.32 0.27
C PHE A 126 4.76 -15.48 1.53
N GLU A 127 4.79 -14.47 2.40
CA GLU A 127 3.93 -14.38 3.58
C GLU A 127 3.32 -12.99 3.65
N TYR A 128 2.05 -12.93 4.02
CA TYR A 128 1.30 -11.70 4.28
C TYR A 128 0.60 -11.83 5.63
N PHE A 129 0.75 -10.80 6.46
CA PHE A 129 0.11 -10.74 7.77
C PHE A 129 -0.37 -9.32 8.05
N ARG A 130 -1.67 -9.17 8.32
CA ARG A 130 -2.26 -7.93 8.82
C ARG A 130 -3.16 -8.22 9.99
N LYS A 131 -3.08 -7.35 11.00
CA LYS A 131 -3.98 -7.34 12.14
C LYS A 131 -4.45 -5.92 12.37
N ILE A 132 -5.76 -5.73 12.36
CA ILE A 132 -6.41 -4.43 12.47
C ILE A 132 -7.38 -4.45 13.65
N THR A 133 -7.41 -3.37 14.41
CA THR A 133 -8.45 -3.13 15.41
C THR A 133 -9.71 -2.66 14.71
N ILE A 134 -10.82 -3.32 14.96
CA ILE A 134 -12.13 -2.99 14.43
C ILE A 134 -12.66 -1.75 15.19
N PRO A 135 -12.90 -0.62 14.51
CA PRO A 135 -13.39 0.60 15.15
C PRO A 135 -14.69 0.38 15.92
N ASP A 136 -14.92 1.17 16.96
CA ASP A 136 -16.21 1.21 17.64
C ASP A 136 -17.32 1.61 16.66
N GLY A 137 -18.51 1.02 16.84
CA GLY A 137 -19.60 1.19 15.88
C GLY A 137 -19.64 0.16 14.75
N ILE A 138 -18.60 -0.67 14.62
CA ILE A 138 -18.61 -1.84 13.72
C ILE A 138 -18.80 -3.12 14.53
N LYS A 139 -19.74 -3.96 14.12
CA LYS A 139 -19.93 -5.29 14.69
C LYS A 139 -19.06 -6.29 13.91
N PRO A 140 -18.15 -7.02 14.57
CA PRO A 140 -17.27 -7.98 13.89
C PRO A 140 -18.00 -9.03 13.04
N ASN A 141 -19.22 -9.40 13.43
CA ASN A 141 -20.03 -10.43 12.75
C ASN A 141 -20.76 -9.93 11.50
N GLU A 142 -20.85 -8.60 11.34
CA GLU A 142 -21.44 -7.97 10.16
C GLU A 142 -20.36 -7.62 9.11
N ILE A 143 -19.09 -7.90 9.40
CA ILE A 143 -18.00 -7.72 8.43
C ILE A 143 -18.08 -8.84 7.38
N THR A 144 -18.25 -8.42 6.14
CA THR A 144 -18.19 -9.29 4.98
C THR A 144 -16.89 -9.06 4.23
N CYS A 145 -16.44 -10.09 3.51
CA CYS A 145 -15.22 -10.03 2.72
C CYS A 145 -15.46 -10.56 1.31
N ASN A 146 -14.84 -9.92 0.33
CA ASN A 146 -14.86 -10.33 -1.06
C ASN A 146 -13.42 -10.32 -1.62
N PHE A 147 -13.00 -11.47 -2.17
CA PHE A 147 -11.78 -11.56 -2.95
C PHE A 147 -12.09 -11.22 -4.40
N ARG A 148 -11.59 -10.07 -4.87
CA ARG A 148 -11.88 -9.56 -6.20
C ARG A 148 -10.93 -10.16 -7.24
N SER A 149 -11.35 -10.16 -8.51
CA SER A 149 -10.57 -10.71 -9.64
C SER A 149 -9.24 -9.99 -9.91
N ASP A 150 -9.09 -8.76 -9.40
CA ASP A 150 -7.86 -7.98 -9.43
C ASP A 150 -6.91 -8.33 -8.27
N GLY A 151 -7.25 -9.32 -7.43
CA GLY A 151 -6.48 -9.81 -6.28
C GLY A 151 -6.50 -8.88 -5.06
N VAL A 152 -7.50 -7.99 -5.00
CA VAL A 152 -7.78 -7.16 -3.82
C VAL A 152 -8.77 -7.88 -2.91
N LEU A 153 -8.45 -7.95 -1.63
CA LEU A 153 -9.33 -8.44 -0.57
C LEU A 153 -10.07 -7.26 0.06
N ALA A 154 -11.34 -7.12 -0.27
CA ALA A 154 -12.19 -6.01 0.18
C ALA A 154 -13.06 -6.44 1.37
N PHE A 155 -13.09 -5.61 2.41
CA PHE A 155 -13.93 -5.80 3.60
C PHE A 155 -14.96 -4.68 3.70
N GLU A 156 -16.21 -5.03 3.97
CA GLU A 156 -17.29 -4.07 4.15
C GLU A 156 -18.20 -4.42 5.34
N ALA A 157 -18.67 -3.40 6.05
CA ALA A 157 -19.70 -3.51 7.09
C ALA A 157 -20.47 -2.19 7.26
N PRO A 158 -21.73 -2.22 7.73
CA PRO A 158 -22.44 -1.00 8.13
C PRO A 158 -21.76 -0.36 9.36
N TYR A 159 -21.73 0.98 9.39
CA TYR A 159 -21.26 1.73 10.56
C TYR A 159 -22.44 2.27 11.38
N TYR A 160 -22.44 1.94 12.66
CA TYR A 160 -23.38 2.48 13.64
C TYR A 160 -22.64 3.49 14.50
N GLU A 161 -23.08 4.75 14.51
CA GLU A 161 -22.44 5.78 15.30
C GLU A 161 -22.51 5.40 16.80
N PRO A 162 -21.36 5.18 17.47
CA PRO A 162 -21.36 4.82 18.88
C PRO A 162 -21.91 6.00 19.70
N ALA A 163 -22.59 5.70 20.80
CA ALA A 163 -23.07 6.74 21.71
C ALA A 163 -21.89 7.62 22.14
N LYS A 164 -22.03 8.94 22.04
CA LYS A 164 -21.01 9.90 22.51
C LYS A 164 -20.77 9.63 23.99
N ILE A 165 -19.63 9.02 24.31
CA ILE A 165 -19.17 8.94 25.69
C ILE A 165 -18.78 10.37 26.06
N GLU A 166 -19.48 10.96 27.01
CA GLU A 166 -19.11 12.26 27.57
C GLU A 166 -17.66 12.17 28.06
N THR A 167 -16.75 12.80 27.33
CA THR A 167 -15.33 12.85 27.70
C THR A 167 -15.24 13.56 29.05
N ARG A 168 -14.77 12.84 30.07
CA ARG A 168 -14.41 13.47 31.35
C ARG A 168 -13.38 14.57 31.03
N PRO A 169 -13.55 15.80 31.53
CA PRO A 169 -12.63 16.88 31.23
C PRO A 169 -11.20 16.51 31.65
N ASP A 170 -10.22 16.92 30.85
CA ASP A 170 -8.81 16.67 31.13
C ASP A 170 -8.43 17.16 32.53
N THR A 171 -7.86 16.28 33.35
CA THR A 171 -7.35 16.66 34.65
C THR A 171 -5.98 17.33 34.47
N LYS A 172 -5.87 18.62 34.80
CA LYS A 172 -4.59 19.32 34.83
C LYS A 172 -3.66 18.69 35.88
N ILE A 173 -2.46 18.29 35.47
CA ILE A 173 -1.40 17.82 36.38
C ILE A 173 -0.47 19.00 36.66
N GLU A 174 -0.26 19.34 37.93
CA GLU A 174 0.68 20.40 38.32
C GLU A 174 2.09 19.82 38.53
N ILE A 175 3.10 20.52 38.02
CA ILE A 175 4.51 20.13 38.15
C ILE A 175 5.09 20.82 39.39
N GLU A 176 5.32 20.07 40.46
CA GLU A 176 6.05 20.56 41.64
C GLU A 176 7.56 20.47 41.41
N HIS A 177 8.29 21.57 41.64
CA HIS A 177 9.75 21.58 41.73
C HIS A 177 10.15 21.65 43.20
N LYS A 178 11.01 20.72 43.64
CA LYS A 178 11.62 20.69 44.97
C LYS A 178 12.99 21.35 44.97
#